data_AF-A0A7S4JVU0-F1
#
_entry.id   AF-A0A7S4JVU0-F1
#
_cell.length_a   1.000
_cell.length_b   1.000
_cell.length_c   1.000
_cell.angle_alpha   90.00
_cell.angle_beta   90.00
_cell.angle_gamma   90.00
#
_symmetry.space_group_name_H-M   'P 1'
#
loop_
_entity.id
_entity.type
_entity.pdbx_description
1 polymer ?
#
loop_
_entity_poly.entity_id
_entity_poly.type
_entity_poly.pdbx_seq_one_letter_code
_entity_poly.pdbx_strand_id
1 'polypeptide(L)'
;PCPDPFLHCHGLHEWAMQYHPPGAPPPPSARYQSHLPLRVDVDRDVINAAVERRGVRCTHVDALRFFAPAAGPLNHHGHELERTDQLRLEQPGCVHAHMDLFKLSLRLQPFVDAALVGECLECALDARRLDVEASPYDGSEYGLGVVPVEGAGGRKLYRERQVELMERVRPVRERLLGAYDDFLNLAFDEDDLGRGERDPAPERYARARPGGLPWRKNLIDGDGEGGG
;
A
#
# COMPACT_ATOMS: atom_id res chain seq x y z
N PRO A 1 -5.46 -8.90 16.71
CA PRO A 1 -6.13 -9.68 15.62
C PRO A 1 -5.96 -8.97 14.28
N CYS A 2 -5.58 -9.69 13.22
CA CYS A 2 -5.54 -9.12 11.87
C CYS A 2 -6.96 -8.71 11.43
N PRO A 3 -7.16 -7.53 10.83
CA PRO A 3 -8.46 -7.15 10.27
C PRO A 3 -8.93 -8.12 9.18
N ASP A 4 -10.25 -8.22 9.02
CA ASP A 4 -10.88 -9.02 7.97
C ASP A 4 -10.47 -8.56 6.56
N PRO A 5 -10.44 -9.48 5.58
CA PRO A 5 -10.15 -9.14 4.20
C PRO A 5 -11.09 -8.06 3.64
N PHE A 6 -10.51 -7.06 2.98
CA PHE A 6 -11.23 -5.97 2.32
C PHE A 6 -10.97 -5.98 0.80
N LEU A 7 -12.04 -6.14 0.03
CA LEU A 7 -11.98 -6.39 -1.42
C LEU A 7 -12.51 -5.24 -2.28
N HIS A 8 -12.65 -4.04 -1.70
CA HIS A 8 -13.29 -2.89 -2.37
C HIS A 8 -12.32 -1.74 -2.72
N CYS A 9 -11.01 -1.95 -2.58
CA CYS A 9 -10.01 -0.98 -3.04
C CYS A 9 -9.93 -0.94 -4.58
N HIS A 10 -9.96 -2.11 -5.22
CA HIS A 10 -9.91 -2.27 -6.69
C HIS A 10 -8.69 -1.61 -7.37
N GLY A 11 -7.56 -1.47 -6.68
CA GLY A 11 -6.38 -0.82 -7.25
C GLY A 11 -6.51 0.70 -7.43
N LEU A 12 -7.61 1.33 -6.97
CA LEU A 12 -7.86 2.76 -7.20
C LEU A 12 -6.85 3.70 -6.51
N HIS A 13 -5.95 3.19 -5.68
CA HIS A 13 -4.81 3.95 -5.18
C HIS A 13 -3.86 4.42 -6.30
N GLU A 14 -3.62 3.61 -7.34
CA GLU A 14 -2.80 4.04 -8.50
C GLU A 14 -3.53 5.11 -9.33
N TRP A 15 -4.85 5.08 -9.34
CA TRP A 15 -5.68 6.08 -10.00
C TRP A 15 -5.70 7.39 -9.21
N ALA A 16 -5.78 7.31 -7.88
CA ALA A 16 -5.70 8.43 -6.96
C ALA A 16 -4.35 9.17 -7.05
N MET A 17 -3.27 8.44 -7.37
CA MET A 17 -1.96 9.01 -7.65
C MET A 17 -1.96 9.91 -8.90
N GLN A 18 -2.84 9.67 -9.86
CA GLN A 18 -2.98 10.45 -11.10
C GLN A 18 -4.23 11.34 -11.12
N TYR A 19 -4.97 11.44 -10.03
CA TYR A 19 -6.14 12.31 -9.98
C TYR A 19 -5.73 13.78 -10.11
N HIS A 20 -6.31 14.50 -11.07
CA HIS A 20 -5.98 15.90 -11.32
C HIS A 20 -7.22 16.62 -11.87
N PRO A 21 -8.15 17.02 -10.99
CA PRO A 21 -9.33 17.77 -11.39
C PRO A 21 -8.94 19.21 -11.80
N PRO A 22 -9.79 19.90 -12.59
CA PRO A 22 -9.53 21.27 -12.99
C PRO A 22 -9.21 22.20 -11.80
N GLY A 23 -8.11 22.94 -11.88
CA GLY A 23 -7.67 23.87 -10.84
C GLY A 23 -6.88 23.27 -9.68
N ALA A 24 -6.69 21.95 -9.63
CA ALA A 24 -5.84 21.30 -8.63
C ALA A 24 -4.34 21.39 -8.98
N PRO A 25 -3.44 21.33 -7.96
CA PRO A 25 -2.01 21.19 -8.21
C PRO A 25 -1.69 19.88 -8.93
N PRO A 26 -0.59 19.82 -9.72
CA PRO A 26 -0.19 18.62 -10.42
C PRO A 26 0.11 17.47 -9.43
N PRO A 27 -0.22 16.23 -9.78
CA PRO A 27 -0.01 15.09 -8.89
C PRO A 27 1.49 14.78 -8.68
N PRO A 28 1.89 14.24 -7.50
CA PRO A 28 3.28 13.87 -7.20
C PRO A 28 3.79 12.71 -8.06
N SER A 29 2.87 11.87 -8.56
CA SER A 29 3.14 10.68 -9.38
C SER A 29 3.94 10.94 -10.65
N ALA A 30 3.92 12.18 -11.17
CA ALA A 30 4.80 12.63 -12.25
C ALA A 30 6.30 12.39 -11.95
N ARG A 31 6.69 12.21 -10.68
CA ARG A 31 8.07 11.86 -10.31
C ARG A 31 8.36 10.36 -10.29
N TYR A 32 7.35 9.52 -10.07
CA TYR A 32 7.53 8.09 -9.79
C TYR A 32 7.27 7.20 -11.01
N GLN A 33 6.36 7.61 -11.90
CA GLN A 33 5.86 6.79 -13.00
C GLN A 33 5.84 7.55 -14.34
N SER A 34 6.62 8.63 -14.47
CA SER A 34 6.68 9.45 -15.70
C SER A 34 7.16 8.73 -16.96
N HIS A 35 7.80 7.56 -16.81
CA HIS A 35 8.27 6.73 -17.91
C HIS A 35 7.20 5.75 -18.41
N LEU A 36 6.10 5.55 -17.67
CA LEU A 36 5.04 4.64 -18.07
C LEU A 36 3.93 5.40 -18.82
N PRO A 37 3.60 5.02 -20.06
CA PRO A 37 2.45 5.59 -20.75
C PRO A 37 1.15 5.20 -20.04
N LEU A 38 0.11 6.03 -20.19
CA LEU A 38 -1.25 5.63 -19.83
C LEU A 38 -1.79 4.63 -20.86
N ARG A 39 -2.78 3.83 -20.47
CA ARG A 39 -3.53 3.00 -21.43
C ARG A 39 -4.17 3.89 -22.51
N VAL A 40 -4.22 3.40 -23.75
CA VAL A 40 -4.71 4.16 -24.92
C VAL A 40 -6.15 4.67 -24.74
N ASP A 41 -6.97 3.92 -24.02
CA ASP A 41 -8.38 4.23 -23.72
C ASP A 41 -8.56 5.01 -22.41
N VAL A 42 -7.48 5.38 -21.72
CA VAL A 42 -7.51 6.07 -20.44
C VAL A 42 -6.85 7.43 -20.57
N ASP A 43 -7.68 8.47 -20.64
CA ASP A 43 -7.27 9.86 -20.50
C ASP A 43 -7.50 10.38 -19.07
N ARG A 44 -7.25 11.68 -18.87
CA ARG A 44 -7.44 12.33 -17.57
C ARG A 44 -8.89 12.30 -17.10
N ASP A 45 -9.86 12.44 -17.99
CA ASP A 45 -11.28 12.49 -17.63
C ASP A 45 -11.76 11.11 -17.17
N VAL A 46 -11.28 10.04 -17.81
CA VAL A 46 -11.52 8.65 -17.37
C VAL A 46 -10.93 8.42 -15.97
N ILE A 47 -9.70 8.88 -15.72
CA ILE A 47 -9.07 8.75 -14.40
C ILE A 47 -9.87 9.50 -13.33
N ASN A 48 -10.20 10.76 -13.61
CA ASN A 48 -10.95 11.61 -12.67
C ASN A 48 -12.33 11.01 -12.37
N ALA A 49 -13.06 10.59 -13.40
CA ALA A 49 -14.37 9.96 -13.24
C ALA A 49 -14.31 8.65 -12.43
N ALA A 50 -13.26 7.83 -12.62
CA ALA A 50 -13.08 6.59 -11.85
C ALA A 50 -12.88 6.86 -10.35
N VAL A 51 -12.06 7.86 -10.02
CA VAL A 51 -11.77 8.27 -8.63
C VAL A 51 -13.00 8.92 -7.97
N GLU A 52 -13.66 9.85 -8.67
CA GLU A 52 -14.79 10.62 -8.13
C GLU A 52 -16.05 9.77 -7.90
N ARG A 53 -16.39 8.90 -8.85
CA ARG A 53 -17.66 8.16 -8.82
C ARG A 53 -17.76 7.20 -7.63
N ARG A 54 -16.64 6.63 -7.19
CA ARG A 54 -16.61 5.54 -6.19
C ARG A 54 -15.88 5.91 -4.91
N GLY A 55 -15.10 6.99 -4.94
CA GLY A 55 -14.10 7.27 -3.93
C GLY A 55 -12.98 6.24 -3.94
N VAL A 56 -11.98 6.48 -3.11
CA VAL A 56 -10.86 5.57 -2.88
C VAL A 56 -11.10 4.85 -1.56
N ARG A 57 -10.77 3.56 -1.50
CA ARG A 57 -10.92 2.73 -0.29
C ARG A 57 -9.63 2.00 0.00
N CYS A 58 -8.52 2.73 -0.10
CA CYS A 58 -7.20 2.16 0.12
C CYS A 58 -6.97 2.03 1.62
N THR A 59 -6.70 0.81 2.05
CA THR A 59 -6.43 0.49 3.45
C THR A 59 -4.94 0.49 3.78
N HIS A 60 -4.06 0.66 2.79
CA HIS A 60 -2.62 0.70 3.01
C HIS A 60 -2.19 2.10 3.40
N VAL A 61 -1.74 2.28 4.65
CA VAL A 61 -1.43 3.61 5.20
C VAL A 61 -0.31 4.28 4.40
N ASP A 62 0.73 3.51 4.06
CA ASP A 62 1.89 4.04 3.33
C ASP A 62 1.56 4.42 1.87
N ALA A 63 0.44 3.95 1.29
CA ALA A 63 0.02 4.34 -0.05
C ALA A 63 -0.44 5.80 -0.11
N LEU A 64 -1.03 6.31 0.96
CA LEU A 64 -1.66 7.64 0.99
C LEU A 64 -0.67 8.75 0.61
N ARG A 65 0.62 8.60 0.93
CA ARG A 65 1.63 9.61 0.59
C ARG A 65 1.86 9.80 -0.90
N PHE A 66 1.49 8.82 -1.72
CA PHE A 66 1.63 8.91 -3.16
C PHE A 66 0.42 9.56 -3.84
N PHE A 67 -0.71 9.67 -3.13
CA PHE A 67 -1.93 10.22 -3.71
C PHE A 67 -1.71 11.65 -4.18
N ALA A 68 -2.40 12.03 -5.25
CA ALA A 68 -2.55 13.43 -5.57
C ALA A 68 -3.18 14.17 -4.38
N PRO A 69 -2.76 15.40 -4.04
CA PRO A 69 -3.35 16.18 -2.95
C PRO A 69 -4.88 16.25 -3.01
N ALA A 70 -5.42 16.43 -4.21
CA ALA A 70 -6.87 16.48 -4.43
C ALA A 70 -7.59 15.14 -4.20
N ALA A 71 -6.88 14.00 -4.24
CA ALA A 71 -7.48 12.68 -4.03
C ALA A 71 -7.55 12.28 -2.55
N GLY A 72 -6.78 12.93 -1.67
CA GLY A 72 -6.77 12.64 -0.24
C GLY A 72 -8.16 12.59 0.39
N PRO A 73 -8.97 13.67 0.27
CA PRO A 73 -10.34 13.71 0.80
C PRO A 73 -11.28 12.63 0.25
N LEU A 74 -10.94 12.01 -0.89
CA LEU A 74 -11.75 10.98 -1.53
C LEU A 74 -11.46 9.58 -0.95
N ASN A 75 -10.43 9.43 -0.13
CA ASN A 75 -10.18 8.18 0.57
C ASN A 75 -11.13 8.03 1.77
N HIS A 76 -11.93 6.96 1.76
CA HIS A 76 -12.93 6.68 2.79
C HIS A 76 -12.35 6.46 4.19
N HIS A 77 -11.05 6.16 4.29
CA HIS A 77 -10.36 5.96 5.57
C HIS A 77 -9.78 7.25 6.16
N GLY A 78 -9.85 8.37 5.42
CA GLY A 78 -9.31 9.66 5.83
C GLY A 78 -8.33 10.22 4.80
N HIS A 79 -8.22 11.55 4.79
CA HIS A 79 -7.25 12.30 3.99
C HIS A 79 -5.86 12.35 4.65
N GLU A 80 -5.77 11.87 5.88
CA GLU A 80 -4.57 11.72 6.68
C GLU A 80 -4.71 10.45 7.51
N LEU A 81 -3.63 9.70 7.64
CA LEU A 81 -3.55 8.48 8.44
C LEU A 81 -2.30 8.52 9.30
N GLU A 82 -2.36 7.93 10.48
CA GLU A 82 -1.22 7.77 11.37
C GLU A 82 -0.62 6.36 11.22
N ARG A 83 0.66 6.21 11.54
CA ARG A 83 1.33 4.90 11.43
C ARG A 83 0.68 3.85 12.33
N THR A 84 0.10 4.26 13.46
CA THR A 84 -0.74 3.43 14.34
C THR A 84 -2.00 2.89 13.64
N ASP A 85 -2.53 3.58 12.63
CA ASP A 85 -3.71 3.13 11.88
C ASP A 85 -3.47 1.85 11.08
N GLN A 86 -2.20 1.49 10.83
CA GLN A 86 -1.88 0.27 10.10
C GLN A 86 -2.45 -0.98 10.77
N LEU A 87 -2.43 -1.03 12.10
CA LEU A 87 -2.94 -2.18 12.86
C LEU A 87 -4.44 -2.40 12.66
N ARG A 88 -5.21 -1.33 12.39
CA ARG A 88 -6.67 -1.42 12.17
C ARG A 88 -7.06 -1.46 10.69
N LEU A 89 -6.21 -0.98 9.78
CA LEU A 89 -6.53 -0.85 8.36
C LEU A 89 -5.86 -1.91 7.49
N GLU A 90 -4.58 -2.20 7.71
CA GLU A 90 -3.85 -3.10 6.82
C GLU A 90 -4.31 -4.54 7.02
N GLN A 91 -4.65 -5.17 5.90
CA GLN A 91 -5.50 -6.36 5.86
C GLN A 91 -5.04 -7.29 4.74
N PRO A 92 -5.32 -8.60 4.83
CA PRO A 92 -4.65 -9.62 4.03
C PRO A 92 -5.10 -9.67 2.56
N GLY A 93 -6.15 -8.96 2.16
CA GLY A 93 -6.51 -8.78 0.76
C GLY A 93 -5.75 -7.64 0.07
N CYS A 94 -5.00 -6.81 0.78
CA CYS A 94 -4.28 -5.69 0.17
C CYS A 94 -3.04 -6.19 -0.58
N VAL A 95 -2.94 -5.91 -1.88
CA VAL A 95 -1.74 -6.24 -2.69
C VAL A 95 -0.46 -5.65 -2.07
N HIS A 96 -0.52 -4.44 -1.51
CA HIS A 96 0.63 -3.82 -0.86
C HIS A 96 1.06 -4.51 0.42
N ALA A 97 0.11 -5.05 1.20
CA ALA A 97 0.43 -5.85 2.39
C ALA A 97 1.11 -7.17 2.03
N HIS A 98 0.92 -7.67 0.80
CA HIS A 98 1.68 -8.82 0.27
C HIS A 98 3.07 -8.40 -0.23
N MET A 99 3.18 -7.26 -0.91
CA MET A 99 4.49 -6.73 -1.34
C MET A 99 5.43 -6.46 -0.17
N ASP A 100 4.89 -5.97 0.95
CA ASP A 100 5.69 -5.68 2.15
C ASP A 100 6.32 -6.93 2.78
N LEU A 101 5.80 -8.13 2.52
CA LEU A 101 6.36 -9.38 3.06
C LEU A 101 7.82 -9.57 2.65
N PHE A 102 8.18 -9.20 1.41
CA PHE A 102 9.56 -9.28 0.95
C PHE A 102 10.48 -8.30 1.71
N LYS A 103 10.01 -7.08 1.98
CA LYS A 103 10.77 -6.12 2.79
C LYS A 103 10.92 -6.60 4.23
N LEU A 104 9.90 -7.23 4.79
CA LEU A 104 9.93 -7.79 6.14
C LEU A 104 10.88 -8.98 6.23
N SER A 105 10.88 -9.90 5.26
CA SER A 105 11.79 -11.05 5.24
C SER A 105 13.26 -10.65 5.20
N LEU A 106 13.59 -9.55 4.52
CA LEU A 106 14.94 -8.99 4.53
C LEU A 106 15.33 -8.36 5.87
N ARG A 107 14.38 -7.74 6.58
CA ARG A 107 14.63 -7.14 7.90
C ARG A 107 14.77 -8.17 9.01
N LEU A 108 14.15 -9.32 8.85
CA LEU A 108 14.18 -10.41 9.82
C LEU A 108 15.37 -11.36 9.65
N GLN A 109 16.30 -11.07 8.73
CA GLN A 109 17.54 -11.84 8.67
C GLN A 109 18.30 -11.77 10.01
N PRO A 110 18.81 -12.89 10.55
CA PRO A 110 18.92 -14.23 9.95
C PRO A 110 17.79 -15.22 10.29
N PHE A 111 16.66 -14.78 10.87
CA PHE A 111 15.56 -15.65 11.33
C PHE A 111 14.70 -16.22 10.19
N VAL A 112 14.92 -15.77 8.96
CA VAL A 112 14.15 -16.19 7.79
C VAL A 112 15.08 -16.94 6.83
N ASP A 113 14.76 -18.20 6.55
CA ASP A 113 15.52 -19.02 5.61
C ASP A 113 15.42 -18.49 4.16
N ALA A 114 16.38 -18.88 3.32
CA ALA A 114 16.45 -18.40 1.93
C ALA A 114 15.23 -18.82 1.08
N ALA A 115 14.59 -19.95 1.37
CA ALA A 115 13.41 -20.39 0.65
C ALA A 115 12.21 -19.48 0.97
N LEU A 116 12.03 -19.11 2.24
CA LEU A 116 10.97 -18.18 2.66
C LEU A 116 11.20 -16.76 2.13
N VAL A 117 12.47 -16.31 2.00
CA VAL A 117 12.77 -15.06 1.29
C VAL A 117 12.32 -15.13 -0.17
N GLY A 118 12.59 -16.24 -0.86
CA GLY A 118 12.17 -16.48 -2.24
C GLY A 118 10.64 -16.47 -2.40
N GLU A 119 9.92 -17.16 -1.52
CA GLU A 119 8.45 -17.17 -1.52
C GLU A 119 7.87 -15.77 -1.27
N CYS A 120 8.45 -14.99 -0.36
CA CYS A 120 8.04 -13.59 -0.14
C CYS A 120 8.27 -12.72 -1.38
N LEU A 121 9.38 -12.95 -2.12
CA LEU A 121 9.65 -12.26 -3.37
C LEU A 121 8.61 -12.61 -4.44
N GLU A 122 8.29 -13.89 -4.61
CA GLU A 122 7.24 -14.35 -5.54
C GLU A 122 5.88 -13.73 -5.21
N CYS A 123 5.52 -13.70 -3.92
CA CYS A 123 4.30 -13.04 -3.44
C CYS A 123 4.29 -11.54 -3.82
N ALA A 124 5.42 -10.85 -3.65
CA ALA A 124 5.55 -9.44 -3.98
C ALA A 124 5.44 -9.18 -5.50
N LEU A 125 6.00 -10.07 -6.32
CA LEU A 125 5.92 -9.98 -7.79
C LEU A 125 4.49 -10.23 -8.29
N ASP A 126 3.80 -11.25 -7.77
CA ASP A 126 2.40 -11.55 -8.13
C ASP A 126 1.46 -10.41 -7.71
N ALA A 127 1.68 -9.85 -6.51
CA ALA A 127 0.96 -8.68 -6.04
C ALA A 127 1.22 -7.45 -6.93
N ARG A 128 2.48 -7.21 -7.31
CA ARG A 128 2.86 -6.09 -8.19
C ARG A 128 2.25 -6.23 -9.58
N ARG A 129 2.19 -7.45 -10.11
CA ARG A 129 1.51 -7.73 -11.38
C ARG A 129 0.05 -7.29 -11.30
N LEU A 130 -0.71 -7.77 -10.30
CA LEU A 130 -2.13 -7.40 -10.16
C LEU A 130 -2.31 -5.89 -9.93
N ASP A 131 -1.43 -5.26 -9.18
CA ASP A 131 -1.42 -3.81 -8.92
C ASP A 131 -1.25 -2.99 -10.20
N VAL A 132 -0.24 -3.32 -11.02
CA VAL A 132 0.03 -2.61 -12.29
C VAL A 132 -1.03 -2.92 -13.33
N GLU A 133 -1.47 -4.17 -13.47
CA GLU A 133 -2.51 -4.54 -14.43
C GLU A 133 -3.84 -3.82 -14.14
N ALA A 134 -4.13 -3.47 -12.88
CA ALA A 134 -5.31 -2.71 -12.48
C ALA A 134 -5.12 -1.19 -12.51
N SER A 135 -3.92 -0.71 -12.82
CA SER A 135 -3.58 0.72 -12.83
C SER A 135 -4.07 1.42 -14.11
N PRO A 136 -3.99 2.75 -14.20
CA PRO A 136 -4.26 3.47 -15.45
C PRO A 136 -3.09 3.38 -16.46
N TYR A 137 -1.94 2.80 -16.07
CA TYR A 137 -0.75 2.70 -16.93
C TYR A 137 -0.82 1.51 -17.88
N ASP A 138 -0.16 1.66 -19.03
CA ASP A 138 0.11 0.57 -19.95
C ASP A 138 1.41 -0.13 -19.56
N GLY A 139 1.28 -1.36 -19.06
CA GLY A 139 2.39 -2.23 -18.69
C GLY A 139 2.78 -3.26 -19.77
N SER A 140 2.25 -3.14 -20.99
CA SER A 140 2.40 -4.17 -22.04
C SER A 140 3.85 -4.43 -22.45
N GLU A 141 4.72 -3.40 -22.43
CA GLU A 141 6.16 -3.56 -22.69
C GLU A 141 6.86 -4.49 -21.69
N TYR A 142 6.28 -4.66 -20.49
CA TYR A 142 6.76 -5.55 -19.44
C TYR A 142 6.01 -6.90 -19.41
N GLY A 143 5.18 -7.21 -20.41
CA GLY A 143 4.39 -8.44 -20.49
C GLY A 143 3.25 -8.50 -19.47
N LEU A 144 2.71 -7.33 -19.08
CA LEU A 144 1.58 -7.21 -18.17
C LEU A 144 0.28 -7.03 -18.96
N GLY A 145 -0.81 -7.64 -18.47
CA GLY A 145 -2.14 -7.48 -19.03
C GLY A 145 -2.86 -6.20 -18.53
N VAL A 146 -4.18 -6.20 -18.69
CA VAL A 146 -5.06 -5.13 -18.18
C VAL A 146 -6.22 -5.72 -17.39
N VAL A 147 -6.49 -5.17 -16.21
CA VAL A 147 -7.70 -5.39 -15.41
C VAL A 147 -8.47 -4.05 -15.38
N PRO A 148 -9.49 -3.87 -16.23
CA PRO A 148 -10.14 -2.57 -16.44
C PRO A 148 -11.11 -2.20 -15.29
N VAL A 149 -10.56 -1.79 -14.15
CA VAL A 149 -11.29 -1.51 -12.89
C VAL A 149 -12.20 -0.29 -12.92
N GLU A 150 -12.09 0.56 -13.95
CA GLU A 150 -13.08 1.59 -14.30
C GLU A 150 -14.46 0.96 -14.59
N GLY A 151 -14.46 -0.26 -15.15
CA GLY A 151 -15.65 -1.05 -15.46
C GLY A 151 -16.07 -2.00 -14.33
N ALA A 152 -17.36 -2.34 -14.27
CA ALA A 152 -17.87 -3.31 -13.29
C ALA A 152 -17.30 -4.72 -13.47
N GLY A 153 -17.10 -5.14 -14.74
CA GLY A 153 -16.48 -6.42 -15.08
C GLY A 153 -15.04 -6.51 -14.59
N GLY A 154 -14.21 -5.49 -14.85
CA GLY A 154 -12.83 -5.46 -14.37
C GLY A 154 -12.72 -5.44 -12.84
N ARG A 155 -13.64 -4.76 -12.14
CA ARG A 155 -13.68 -4.86 -10.66
C ARG A 155 -14.03 -6.24 -10.14
N LYS A 156 -14.90 -6.99 -10.85
CA LYS A 156 -15.20 -8.38 -10.51
C LYS A 156 -13.94 -9.25 -10.70
N LEU A 157 -13.29 -9.12 -11.85
CA LEU A 157 -12.03 -9.81 -12.15
C LEU A 157 -10.94 -9.48 -11.11
N TYR A 158 -10.79 -8.20 -10.74
CA TYR A 158 -9.83 -7.79 -9.71
C TYR A 158 -10.11 -8.49 -8.38
N ARG A 159 -11.36 -8.54 -7.93
CA ARG A 159 -11.73 -9.20 -6.67
C ARG A 159 -11.42 -10.70 -6.69
N GLU A 160 -11.72 -11.37 -7.81
CA GLU A 160 -11.43 -12.80 -7.97
C GLU A 160 -9.92 -13.06 -7.82
N ARG A 161 -9.10 -12.31 -8.57
CA ARG A 161 -7.64 -12.42 -8.50
C ARG A 161 -7.05 -11.99 -7.15
N GLN A 162 -7.68 -11.02 -6.50
CA GLN A 162 -7.30 -10.56 -5.16
C GLN A 162 -7.53 -11.67 -4.11
N VAL A 163 -8.65 -12.40 -4.21
CA VAL A 163 -8.92 -13.56 -3.34
C VAL A 163 -7.95 -14.70 -3.63
N GLU A 164 -7.72 -15.03 -4.90
CA GLU A 164 -6.75 -16.06 -5.29
C GLU A 164 -5.34 -15.76 -4.76
N LEU A 165 -4.88 -14.51 -4.90
CA LEU A 165 -3.60 -14.07 -4.37
C LEU A 165 -3.56 -14.17 -2.85
N MET A 166 -4.58 -13.67 -2.15
CA MET A 166 -4.65 -13.73 -0.69
C MET A 166 -4.54 -15.17 -0.18
N GLU A 167 -5.28 -16.11 -0.78
CA GLU A 167 -5.23 -17.52 -0.36
C GLU A 167 -3.87 -18.17 -0.65
N ARG A 168 -3.25 -17.87 -1.80
CA ARG A 168 -1.90 -18.34 -2.12
C ARG A 168 -0.84 -17.81 -1.17
N VAL A 169 -0.96 -16.56 -0.73
CA VAL A 169 0.02 -15.88 0.13
C VAL A 169 -0.17 -16.23 1.61
N ARG A 170 -1.34 -16.72 2.02
CA ARG A 170 -1.67 -17.09 3.40
C ARG A 170 -0.60 -17.96 4.09
N PRO A 171 -0.18 -19.13 3.55
CA PRO A 171 0.83 -19.95 4.21
C PRO A 171 2.20 -19.27 4.34
N VAL A 172 2.58 -18.41 3.38
CA VAL A 172 3.83 -17.64 3.43
C VAL A 172 3.79 -16.62 4.56
N ARG A 173 2.64 -15.96 4.77
CA ARG A 173 2.43 -15.03 5.89
C ARG A 173 2.54 -15.73 7.24
N GLU A 174 1.93 -16.90 7.37
CA GLU A 174 1.97 -17.68 8.61
C GLU A 174 3.40 -18.10 8.97
N ARG A 175 4.19 -18.54 7.98
CA ARG A 175 5.61 -18.86 8.20
C ARG A 175 6.46 -17.64 8.57
N LEU A 176 6.24 -16.51 7.89
CA LEU A 176 6.95 -15.27 8.22
C LEU A 176 6.58 -14.74 9.61
N LEU A 177 5.33 -14.90 10.03
CA LEU A 177 4.89 -14.56 11.38
C LEU A 177 5.57 -15.46 12.42
N GLY A 178 5.67 -16.77 12.17
CA GLY A 178 6.44 -17.67 13.05
C GLY A 178 7.90 -17.24 13.22
N ALA A 179 8.57 -16.87 12.12
CA ALA A 179 9.94 -16.35 12.18
C ALA A 179 10.04 -15.02 12.95
N TYR A 180 9.00 -14.17 12.88
CA TYR A 180 8.93 -12.94 13.66
C TYR A 180 8.74 -13.22 15.16
N ASP A 181 7.88 -14.18 15.50
CA ASP A 181 7.64 -14.59 16.89
C ASP A 181 8.92 -15.23 17.49
N ASP A 182 9.63 -16.06 16.73
CA ASP A 182 10.92 -16.61 17.14
C ASP A 182 11.96 -15.51 17.39
N PHE A 183 12.04 -14.52 16.49
CA PHE A 183 12.90 -13.35 16.70
C PHE A 183 12.54 -12.60 17.98
N LEU A 184 11.25 -12.28 18.18
CA LEU A 184 10.80 -11.54 19.36
C LEU A 184 11.15 -12.28 20.66
N ASN A 185 10.86 -13.58 20.71
CA ASN A 185 11.08 -14.41 21.91
C ASN A 185 12.58 -14.62 22.22
N LEU A 186 13.44 -14.62 21.20
CA LEU A 186 14.88 -14.80 21.38
C LEU A 186 15.63 -13.49 21.67
N ALA A 187 15.16 -12.38 21.12
CA ALA A 187 15.85 -11.10 21.16
C ALA A 187 15.44 -10.20 22.34
N PHE A 188 14.24 -10.41 22.90
CA PHE A 188 13.66 -9.52 23.92
C PHE A 188 13.00 -10.32 25.04
N ASP A 189 13.11 -9.83 26.27
CA ASP A 189 12.33 -10.33 27.40
C ASP A 189 11.00 -9.57 27.56
N GLU A 190 10.16 -10.00 28.52
CA GLU A 190 8.86 -9.35 28.78
C GLU A 190 9.00 -7.88 29.20
N ASP A 191 10.11 -7.52 29.86
CA ASP A 191 10.35 -6.15 30.31
C ASP A 191 10.70 -5.25 29.12
N ASP A 192 11.52 -5.73 28.19
CA ASP A 192 11.85 -5.06 26.93
C ASP A 192 10.61 -4.82 26.07
N LEU A 193 9.78 -5.85 25.89
CA LEU A 193 8.53 -5.76 25.13
C LEU A 193 7.57 -4.77 25.80
N GLY A 194 7.42 -4.85 27.13
CA GLY A 194 6.60 -3.92 27.89
C GLY A 194 7.10 -2.48 27.82
N ARG A 195 8.42 -2.25 27.75
CA ARG A 195 8.99 -0.92 27.54
C ARG A 195 8.64 -0.38 26.15
N GLY A 196 8.77 -1.19 25.09
CA GLY A 196 8.45 -0.78 23.73
C GLY A 196 6.96 -0.43 23.52
N GLU A 197 6.06 -1.00 24.31
CA GLU A 197 4.65 -0.61 24.33
C GLU A 197 4.38 0.68 25.10
N ARG A 198 5.05 0.88 26.24
CA ARG A 198 4.87 2.07 27.10
C ARG A 198 5.55 3.32 26.53
N ASP A 199 6.70 3.16 25.90
CA ASP A 199 7.53 4.24 25.36
C ASP A 199 7.96 3.93 23.92
N PRO A 200 7.02 3.95 22.96
CA PRO A 200 7.33 3.66 21.57
C PRO A 200 8.12 4.79 20.92
N ALA A 201 8.97 4.42 19.95
CA ALA A 201 9.70 5.37 19.14
C ALA A 201 8.76 6.37 18.44
N PRO A 202 9.14 7.66 18.29
CA PRO A 202 8.29 8.70 17.72
C PRO A 202 7.72 8.35 16.34
N GLU A 203 8.43 7.56 15.54
CA GLU A 203 8.00 7.13 14.22
C GLU A 203 6.73 6.26 14.25
N ARG A 204 6.38 5.68 15.41
CA ARG A 204 5.08 4.99 15.61
C ARG A 204 3.91 5.94 15.44
N TYR A 205 4.16 7.23 15.61
CA TYR A 205 3.22 8.33 15.46
C TYR A 205 3.54 9.14 14.20
N ALA A 206 4.07 8.53 13.14
CA ALA A 206 4.25 9.26 11.89
C ALA A 206 2.93 9.44 11.13
N ARG A 207 2.77 10.56 10.42
CA ARG A 207 1.61 10.83 9.55
C ARG A 207 1.89 10.42 8.10
N ALA A 208 0.90 9.89 7.42
CA ALA A 208 0.85 9.74 5.97
C ALA A 208 -0.15 10.77 5.43
N ARG A 209 0.33 11.67 4.56
CA ARG A 209 -0.46 12.72 3.89
C ARG A 209 -0.22 12.65 2.38
N PRO A 210 -1.22 12.90 1.53
CA PRO A 210 -1.04 13.02 0.08
C PRO A 210 0.14 13.94 -0.29
N GLY A 211 1.05 13.45 -1.13
CA GLY A 211 2.28 14.18 -1.49
C GLY A 211 3.31 14.34 -0.37
N GLY A 212 3.10 13.70 0.78
CA GLY A 212 3.95 13.81 1.97
C GLY A 212 5.24 13.01 1.90
N LEU A 213 6.11 13.24 2.88
CA LEU A 213 7.37 12.52 3.04
C LEU A 213 7.14 11.07 3.50
N PRO A 214 8.13 10.17 3.33
CA PRO A 214 8.11 8.86 3.96
C PRO A 214 7.98 8.97 5.49
N TRP A 215 7.29 8.01 6.12
CA TRP A 215 6.95 8.03 7.55
C TRP A 215 8.14 8.28 8.50
N ARG A 216 9.35 7.80 8.15
CA ARG A 216 10.58 8.05 8.93
C ARG A 216 10.98 9.53 9.03
N LYS A 217 10.33 10.41 8.26
CA LYS A 217 10.60 11.85 8.19
C LYS A 217 9.36 12.69 8.51
N ASN A 218 8.27 12.08 8.97
CA ASN A 218 6.98 12.76 9.11
C ASN A 218 6.33 12.45 10.47
N LEU A 219 6.94 12.91 11.57
CA LEU A 219 6.47 12.70 12.94
C LEU A 219 5.23 13.57 13.24
N ILE A 220 4.34 13.11 14.13
CA ILE A 220 3.12 13.85 14.55
C ILE A 220 3.45 15.26 15.05
N ASP A 221 4.61 15.43 15.71
CA ASP A 221 5.12 16.71 16.19
C ASP A 221 6.41 17.08 15.44
N GLY A 222 6.23 17.73 14.29
CA GLY A 222 7.29 18.20 13.41
C GLY A 222 6.93 19.44 12.58
N ASP A 223 5.79 20.08 12.85
CA ASP A 223 5.49 21.44 12.40
C ASP A 223 6.10 22.48 13.38
N GLY A 224 7.37 22.25 13.75
CA GLY A 224 8.18 23.17 14.55
C GLY A 224 9.07 24.02 13.63
N GLU A 225 8.68 25.27 13.45
CA GLU A 225 9.50 26.40 12.96
C GLU A 225 9.92 26.36 11.49
N GLY A 226 8.98 26.76 10.62
CA GLY A 226 9.32 27.70 9.56
C GLY A 226 9.65 29.06 10.19
N GLY A 227 10.91 29.27 10.54
CA GLY A 227 11.43 30.52 11.11
C GLY A 227 12.95 30.55 11.09
N GLY A 228 13.52 31.19 10.06
CA GLY A 228 14.96 31.39 9.87
C GLY A 228 15.32 31.66 8.43
#